data_AF-A0A6P4C6C8-F1
#
_entry.id   AF-A0A6P4C6C8-F1
#
_cell.length_a   1.000
_cell.length_b   1.000
_cell.length_c   1.000
_cell.angle_alpha   90.00
_cell.angle_beta   90.00
_cell.angle_gamma   90.00
#
_symmetry.space_group_name_H-M   'P 1'
#
loop_
_entity.id
_entity.type
_entity.pdbx_description
1 polymer ?
#
loop_
_entity_poly.entity_id
_entity_poly.type
_entity_poly.pdbx_seq_one_letter_code
_entity_poly.pdbx_strand_id
1 'polypeptide(L)'
;MIADEIQTRLARTGKILACDWEEVRPDVVILGKALGGGVFPVSAVLADKDVMLCIKPGEHGSTFGGNPLASAELLKSYDYKVLPKGAKATVSLWFSCI
;
A
#
# COMPACT_ATOMS: atom_id res chain seq x y z
N MET A 1 -5.63 -14.22 -2.98
CA MET A 1 -6.65 -13.22 -2.61
C MET A 1 -6.04 -11.82 -2.66
N ILE A 2 -6.75 -10.86 -3.26
CA ILE A 2 -6.38 -9.44 -3.27
C ILE A 2 -7.36 -8.69 -2.37
N ALA A 3 -6.86 -7.93 -1.40
CA ALA A 3 -7.65 -7.07 -0.53
C ALA A 3 -7.52 -5.61 -0.97
N ASP A 4 -8.63 -5.02 -1.44
CA ASP A 4 -8.70 -3.57 -1.68
C ASP A 4 -9.05 -2.85 -0.39
N GLU A 5 -8.04 -2.20 0.18
CA GLU A 5 -8.11 -1.51 1.45
C GLU A 5 -7.94 0.01 1.26
N ILE A 6 -8.19 0.53 0.04
CA ILE A 6 -8.06 1.96 -0.27
C ILE A 6 -8.95 2.81 0.65
N GLN A 7 -10.16 2.32 0.97
CA GLN A 7 -11.15 3.02 1.81
C GLN A 7 -11.23 2.49 3.25
N THR A 8 -11.03 1.19 3.44
CA THR A 8 -11.42 0.46 4.66
C THR A 8 -10.30 0.33 5.71
N ARG A 9 -9.07 0.68 5.35
CA ARG A 9 -7.89 0.66 6.24
C ARG A 9 -7.83 1.76 7.29
N LEU A 10 -6.71 1.81 8.04
CA LEU A 10 -6.34 2.85 9.01
C LEU A 10 -7.37 2.98 10.13
N ALA A 11 -7.77 1.85 10.72
CA ALA A 11 -8.76 1.80 11.80
C ALA A 11 -10.16 2.31 11.39
N ARG A 12 -10.42 2.56 10.10
CA ARG A 12 -11.71 3.06 9.62
C ARG A 12 -12.86 2.10 9.93
N THR A 13 -12.59 0.80 9.90
CA THR A 13 -13.53 -0.27 10.24
C THR A 13 -13.34 -0.79 11.67
N GLY A 14 -12.47 -0.16 12.48
CA GLY A 14 -12.13 -0.60 13.85
C GLY A 14 -10.94 -1.55 13.96
N LYS A 15 -10.42 -2.07 12.84
CA LYS A 15 -9.13 -2.78 12.74
C LYS A 15 -8.23 -2.06 11.74
N ILE A 16 -6.91 -2.31 11.78
CA ILE A 16 -6.03 -1.54 10.89
C ILE A 16 -6.30 -1.90 9.42
N LEU A 17 -6.48 -3.18 9.11
CA LEU A 17 -7.03 -3.64 7.84
C LEU A 17 -8.41 -4.26 8.10
N ALA A 18 -9.35 -4.12 7.17
CA ALA A 18 -10.66 -4.76 7.31
C ALA A 18 -10.55 -6.29 7.22
N CYS A 19 -9.61 -6.82 6.44
CA CYS A 19 -9.34 -8.25 6.39
C CYS A 19 -8.87 -8.86 7.73
N ASP A 20 -8.41 -8.04 8.69
CA ASP A 20 -8.08 -8.51 10.04
C ASP A 20 -9.33 -8.97 10.82
N TRP A 21 -10.54 -8.54 10.43
CA TRP A 21 -11.79 -9.01 11.05
C TRP A 21 -12.10 -10.47 10.74
N GLU A 22 -11.66 -10.96 9.59
CA GLU A 22 -11.85 -12.34 9.15
C GLU A 22 -10.61 -13.21 9.44
N GLU A 23 -9.58 -12.64 10.09
CA GLU A 23 -8.30 -13.29 10.38
C GLU A 23 -7.62 -13.89 9.12
N VAL A 24 -7.89 -13.32 7.94
CA VAL A 24 -7.32 -13.78 6.67
C VAL A 24 -6.07 -12.96 6.32
N ARG A 25 -5.00 -13.65 5.91
CA ARG A 25 -3.82 -13.01 5.33
C ARG A 25 -3.96 -12.91 3.80
N PRO A 26 -4.19 -11.72 3.22
CA PRO A 26 -4.20 -11.53 1.77
C PRO A 26 -2.81 -11.68 1.15
N ASP A 27 -2.75 -12.17 -0.09
CA ASP A 27 -1.52 -12.25 -0.88
C ASP A 27 -1.10 -10.88 -1.42
N VAL A 28 -2.09 -10.03 -1.71
CA VAL A 28 -1.90 -8.65 -2.19
C VAL A 28 -2.85 -7.72 -1.44
N VAL A 29 -2.37 -6.56 -1.00
CA VAL A 29 -3.16 -5.49 -0.39
C VAL A 29 -2.95 -4.19 -1.15
N ILE A 30 -4.05 -3.54 -1.50
CA ILE A 30 -4.03 -2.24 -2.18
C ILE A 30 -4.38 -1.15 -1.17
N LEU A 31 -3.54 -0.12 -1.08
CA LEU A 31 -3.69 1.01 -0.17
C LEU A 31 -3.70 2.33 -0.95
N GLY A 32 -4.44 3.32 -0.46
CA GLY A 32 -4.51 4.64 -1.09
C GLY A 32 -5.26 5.67 -0.24
N LYS A 33 -5.82 6.69 -0.90
CA LYS A 33 -6.57 7.80 -0.29
C LYS A 33 -5.80 8.50 0.83
N ALA A 34 -6.18 8.28 2.09
CA ALA A 34 -5.58 8.90 3.26
C ALA A 34 -4.13 8.43 3.54
N LEU A 35 -3.46 7.81 2.56
CA LEU A 35 -2.14 7.20 2.74
C LEU A 35 -1.07 8.27 2.75
N GLY A 36 -1.29 9.35 1.99
CA GLY A 36 -0.49 10.56 2.06
C GLY A 36 -1.08 11.62 3.00
N GLY A 37 -1.80 11.20 4.05
CA GLY A 37 -2.32 12.11 5.08
C GLY A 37 -3.34 13.14 4.60
N GLY A 38 -3.87 12.99 3.38
CA GLY A 38 -4.69 14.01 2.71
C GLY A 38 -3.89 15.18 2.12
N VAL A 39 -2.55 15.14 2.22
CA VAL A 39 -1.63 16.19 1.76
C VAL A 39 -1.03 15.86 0.40
N PHE A 40 -0.72 14.58 0.15
CA PHE A 40 -0.12 14.12 -1.09
C PHE A 40 -0.87 12.90 -1.65
N PRO A 41 -1.13 12.82 -2.96
CA PRO A 41 -1.73 11.64 -3.57
C PRO A 41 -0.70 10.50 -3.55
N VAL A 42 -0.95 9.53 -2.67
CA VAL A 42 -0.09 8.38 -2.43
C VAL A 42 -0.96 7.13 -2.42
N SER A 43 -0.53 6.12 -3.16
CA SER A 43 -1.09 4.77 -3.13
C SER A 43 0.05 3.77 -3.01
N ALA A 44 -0.24 2.55 -2.56
CA ALA A 44 0.74 1.50 -2.41
C ALA A 44 0.10 0.14 -2.67
N VAL A 45 0.86 -0.77 -3.28
CA VAL A 45 0.52 -2.18 -3.40
C VAL A 45 1.50 -2.96 -2.53
N LEU A 46 0.99 -3.81 -1.66
CA LEU A 46 1.77 -4.68 -0.79
C LEU A 46 1.53 -6.11 -1.25
N ALA A 47 2.59 -6.87 -1.49
CA ALA A 47 2.50 -8.28 -1.86
C ALA A 47 3.71 -9.04 -1.35
N ASP A 48 3.61 -10.37 -1.34
CA ASP A 48 4.76 -11.24 -1.09
C ASP A 48 5.77 -11.16 -2.26
N LYS A 49 7.02 -11.55 -1.99
CA LYS A 49 8.14 -11.39 -2.93
C LYS A 49 7.94 -12.16 -4.23
N ASP A 50 7.49 -13.39 -4.14
CA ASP A 50 7.19 -14.26 -5.26
C ASP A 50 6.11 -13.66 -6.18
N VAL A 51 5.12 -13.00 -5.61
CA VAL A 51 4.11 -12.25 -6.38
C VAL A 51 4.72 -10.98 -6.99
N MET A 52 5.50 -10.22 -6.22
CA MET A 52 6.04 -8.93 -6.67
C MET A 52 7.18 -9.09 -7.71
N LEU A 53 7.97 -10.16 -7.62
CA LEU A 53 9.08 -10.44 -8.55
C LEU A 53 8.62 -10.97 -9.91
N CYS A 54 7.32 -11.24 -10.08
CA CYS A 54 6.74 -11.44 -11.40
C CYS A 54 6.80 -10.18 -12.27
N ILE A 55 6.85 -8.99 -11.67
CA ILE A 55 6.99 -7.72 -12.37
C ILE A 55 8.49 -7.46 -12.62
N LYS A 56 8.89 -7.46 -13.90
CA LYS A 56 10.29 -7.23 -14.27
C LYS A 56 10.57 -5.73 -14.50
N PRO A 57 11.85 -5.31 -14.39
CA PRO A 57 12.25 -3.96 -14.74
C PRO A 57 11.79 -3.60 -16.17
N GLY A 58 11.05 -2.49 -16.29
CA GLY A 58 10.51 -2.00 -17.58
C GLY A 58 9.07 -2.42 -17.89
N GLU A 59 8.49 -3.37 -17.16
CA GLU A 59 7.09 -3.81 -17.37
C GLU A 59 6.08 -2.93 -16.62
N HIS A 60 6.54 -2.25 -15.57
CA HIS A 60 5.70 -1.41 -14.71
C HIS A 60 6.45 -0.15 -14.28
N GLY A 61 5.77 0.99 -14.26
CA GLY A 61 6.38 2.27 -13.93
C GLY A 61 5.36 3.40 -13.72
N SER A 62 5.80 4.47 -13.06
CA SER A 62 5.01 5.68 -12.83
C SER A 62 5.96 6.87 -12.78
N THR A 63 5.65 7.96 -13.47
CA THR A 63 6.49 9.18 -13.52
C THR A 63 6.77 9.76 -12.14
N PHE A 64 5.79 9.66 -11.23
CA PHE A 64 5.91 10.12 -9.84
C PHE A 64 6.04 8.95 -8.85
N GLY A 65 6.22 7.74 -9.37
CA GLY A 65 6.39 6.52 -8.60
C GLY A 65 7.67 6.57 -7.77
N GLY A 66 7.59 6.21 -6.49
CA GLY A 66 8.78 6.13 -5.64
C GLY A 66 9.40 7.49 -5.27
N ASN A 67 8.74 8.63 -5.54
CA ASN A 67 9.39 9.92 -5.33
C ASN A 67 9.73 10.18 -3.84
N PRO A 68 10.80 10.94 -3.53
CA PRO A 68 11.26 11.13 -2.15
C PRO A 68 10.22 11.80 -1.24
N LEU A 69 9.40 12.71 -1.78
CA LEU A 69 8.40 13.45 -1.00
C LEU A 69 7.24 12.54 -0.59
N ALA A 70 6.71 11.75 -1.52
CA ALA A 70 5.68 10.76 -1.26
C ALA A 70 6.19 9.66 -0.32
N SER A 71 7.46 9.26 -0.43
CA SER A 71 8.08 8.31 0.51
C SER A 71 8.18 8.88 1.92
N ALA A 72 8.57 10.15 2.06
CA ALA A 72 8.63 10.82 3.35
C ALA A 72 7.23 10.99 3.97
N GLU A 73 6.22 11.29 3.15
CA GLU A 73 4.84 11.41 3.63
C GLU A 73 4.27 10.05 4.05
N LEU A 74 4.52 9.00 3.29
CA LEU A 74 4.12 7.63 3.64
C LEU A 74 4.70 7.19 4.98
N LEU A 75 5.98 7.48 5.24
CA LEU A 75 6.65 7.17 6.50
C LEU A 75 6.05 7.93 7.70
N LYS A 76 5.49 9.12 7.48
CA LYS A 76 4.83 9.90 8.53
C LYS A 76 3.39 9.44 8.75
N SER A 77 2.66 9.21 7.67
CA SER A 77 1.24 8.87 7.67
C SER A 77 0.96 7.41 8.00
N TYR A 78 1.94 6.52 7.86
CA TYR A 78 1.78 5.08 8.07
C TYR A 78 2.81 4.55 9.07
N ASP A 79 2.32 3.97 10.19
CA ASP A 79 3.19 3.28 11.15
C ASP A 79 3.68 1.96 10.54
N TYR A 80 5.00 1.77 10.45
CA TYR A 80 5.65 0.61 9.82
C TYR A 80 5.26 -0.74 10.45
N LYS A 81 4.68 -0.70 11.66
CA LYS A 81 4.26 -1.87 12.45
C LYS A 81 3.03 -2.60 11.90
N VAL A 82 2.33 -2.01 10.92
CA VAL A 82 1.12 -2.57 10.30
C VAL A 82 1.44 -3.41 9.05
N LEU A 83 2.70 -3.48 8.62
CA LEU A 83 3.03 -4.41 7.55
C LEU A 83 2.70 -5.84 8.00
N PRO A 84 2.05 -6.66 7.15
CA PRO A 84 1.91 -8.09 7.42
C PRO A 84 3.30 -8.61 7.78
N LYS A 85 3.46 -9.27 8.95
CA LYS A 85 4.77 -9.75 9.41
C LYS A 85 5.40 -10.62 8.30
N GLY A 86 6.47 -10.12 7.67
CA GLY A 86 7.17 -10.79 6.56
C GLY A 86 6.94 -10.19 5.16
N ALA A 87 5.96 -9.29 4.98
CA ALA A 87 5.73 -8.61 3.72
C ALA A 87 6.90 -7.68 3.38
N LYS A 88 7.57 -7.95 2.26
CA LYS A 88 8.58 -7.04 1.71
C LYS A 88 7.86 -6.06 0.80
N ALA A 89 7.27 -5.04 1.41
CA ALA A 89 6.52 -3.98 0.75
C ALA A 89 7.32 -3.34 -0.40
N THR A 90 6.82 -3.44 -1.62
CA THR A 90 7.26 -2.57 -2.71
C THR A 90 6.20 -1.50 -2.90
N VAL A 91 6.43 -0.33 -2.31
CA VAL A 91 5.55 0.83 -2.43
C VAL A 91 5.60 1.33 -3.88
N SER A 92 4.68 0.86 -4.71
CA SER A 92 4.43 1.50 -6.00
C SER A 92 3.50 2.69 -5.78
N LEU A 93 4.07 3.90 -5.74
CA LEU A 93 3.30 5.14 -5.68
C LEU A 93 2.62 5.39 -7.03
N TRP A 94 1.33 5.07 -7.14
CA TRP A 94 0.54 5.45 -8.31
C TRP A 94 -0.11 6.81 -8.08
N PHE A 95 0.07 7.70 -9.06
CA PHE A 95 -0.74 8.90 -9.23
C PHE A 95 -2.00 8.47 -9.98
N SER A 96 -3.11 8.23 -9.27
CA SER A 96 -4.39 8.22 -9.95
C SER A 96 -4.75 9.68 -10.19
N CYS A 97 -4.70 10.10 -11.45
CA CYS A 97 -5.60 11.18 -11.87
C CYS A 97 -7.02 10.74 -11.46
N ILE A 98 -7.82 11.70 -11.01
CA ILE A 98 -9.25 11.52 -10.74
C ILE A 98 -9.93 10.84 -11.94
#